data_AF-A0A0S7WUC4-F1
#
_entry.id   AF-A0A0S7WUC4-F1
#
_cell.length_a   1.000
_cell.length_b   1.000
_cell.length_c   1.000
_cell.angle_alpha   90.00
_cell.angle_beta   90.00
_cell.angle_gamma   90.00
#
_symmetry.space_group_name_H-M   'P 1'
#
loop_
_entity.id
_entity.type
_entity.pdbx_description
1 polymer ?
#
loop_
_entity_poly.entity_id
_entity_poly.type
_entity_poly.pdbx_seq_one_letter_code
_entity_poly.pdbx_strand_id
1 'polypeptide(L)'
;MDSGGSVYLEGNDFGYLHAYDPLYPYFGCIYVGDGNYSFNVDHLYGQPETILDGFHLRYMYGLEPDYYVDEIAADEGTILFLCQQNKGRAVNWDGAGHDYRAIHSTFVFGAMIDQMPPDTKQEVMAVYLDYLLPEVVIDLAPQATTVPQGGTLSYVAGLTNRTDEVQMVWGRANVYLPNGNPFPGNPVVPPTPVTLNPGATVTVNYSHPVPAGAPLGVYTYEVQVGVPPANLIDDDRFEFEIVAP
;
A
#
# COMPACT_ATOMS: atom_id res chain seq x y z
N MET A 1 8.12 -4.22 -3.92
CA MET A 1 8.10 -3.36 -2.73
C MET A 1 9.20 -2.30 -2.78
N ASP A 2 10.30 -2.51 -3.52
CA ASP A 2 11.30 -1.45 -3.80
C ASP A 2 10.77 -0.15 -4.43
N SER A 3 9.57 -0.19 -5.03
CA SER A 3 8.89 1.00 -5.60
C SER A 3 7.69 1.43 -4.75
N GLY A 4 7.66 1.01 -3.49
CA GLY A 4 6.57 1.23 -2.55
C GLY A 4 5.34 0.36 -2.79
N GLY A 5 4.20 0.83 -2.25
CA GLY A 5 2.87 0.24 -2.40
C GLY A 5 2.52 -0.79 -1.34
N SER A 6 1.50 -1.60 -1.60
CA SER A 6 0.92 -2.48 -0.59
C SER A 6 0.64 -3.87 -1.11
N VAL A 7 0.90 -4.89 -0.29
CA VAL A 7 0.69 -6.29 -0.65
C VAL A 7 0.04 -7.09 0.48
N TYR A 8 -0.99 -7.85 0.12
CA TYR A 8 -1.49 -8.95 0.93
C TYR A 8 -1.09 -10.26 0.25
N LEU A 9 -0.48 -11.17 1.01
CA LEU A 9 -0.12 -12.49 0.53
C LEU A 9 -0.65 -13.56 1.48
N GLU A 10 -1.30 -14.56 0.92
CA GLU A 10 -1.74 -15.75 1.64
C GLU A 10 -1.21 -17.02 0.99
N GLY A 11 -0.97 -18.04 1.81
CA GLY A 11 -0.66 -19.38 1.32
C GLY A 11 0.05 -20.24 2.36
N ASN A 12 -0.36 -21.50 2.40
CA ASN A 12 0.12 -22.50 3.36
C ASN A 12 1.61 -22.75 3.30
N ASP A 13 2.16 -23.03 2.12
CA ASP A 13 3.56 -23.42 1.91
C ASP A 13 4.45 -22.23 1.45
N PHE A 14 3.96 -20.99 1.54
CA PHE A 14 4.71 -19.88 0.97
C PHE A 14 6.08 -19.69 1.65
N GLY A 15 6.13 -19.80 2.98
CA GLY A 15 7.38 -19.80 3.75
C GLY A 15 8.25 -21.01 3.44
N TYR A 16 7.69 -22.23 3.44
CA TYR A 16 8.46 -23.44 3.12
C TYR A 16 9.16 -23.34 1.75
N LEU A 17 8.46 -22.84 0.73
CA LEU A 17 8.97 -22.76 -0.64
C LEU A 17 9.86 -21.52 -0.88
N HIS A 18 9.57 -20.40 -0.21
CA HIS A 18 10.12 -19.09 -0.58
C HIS A 18 10.87 -18.36 0.54
N ALA A 19 11.12 -18.96 1.71
CA ALA A 19 11.82 -18.29 2.82
C ALA A 19 13.21 -17.71 2.46
N TYR A 20 13.84 -18.23 1.41
CA TYR A 20 15.15 -17.76 0.93
C TYR A 20 15.07 -16.85 -0.30
N ASP A 21 13.87 -16.61 -0.82
CA ASP A 21 13.67 -15.71 -1.94
C ASP A 21 13.79 -14.25 -1.47
N PRO A 22 14.31 -13.33 -2.32
CA PRO A 22 14.43 -11.91 -1.97
C PRO A 22 13.11 -11.23 -1.59
N LEU A 23 11.98 -11.83 -1.95
CA LEU A 23 10.65 -11.34 -1.60
C LEU A 23 10.31 -11.56 -0.12
N TYR A 24 10.80 -12.63 0.51
CA TYR A 24 10.32 -13.04 1.84
C TYR A 24 10.63 -12.03 2.96
N PRO A 25 11.82 -11.41 3.03
CA PRO A 25 12.13 -10.42 4.07
C PRO A 25 11.19 -9.21 4.07
N TYR A 26 10.54 -8.90 2.95
CA TYR A 26 9.60 -7.79 2.87
C TYR A 26 8.33 -7.99 3.72
N PHE A 27 8.05 -9.20 4.20
CA PHE A 27 6.90 -9.44 5.07
C PHE A 27 7.24 -9.26 6.56
N GLY A 28 8.49 -8.93 6.91
CA GLY A 28 8.92 -8.72 8.29
C GLY A 28 8.78 -9.96 9.17
N CYS A 29 8.88 -11.16 8.60
CA CYS A 29 8.78 -12.43 9.34
C CYS A 29 9.91 -13.39 9.01
N ILE A 30 10.08 -14.37 9.90
CA ILE A 30 10.90 -15.55 9.68
C ILE A 30 10.03 -16.79 9.57
N TYR A 31 10.40 -17.67 8.66
CA TYR A 31 9.85 -19.01 8.56
C TYR A 31 10.35 -19.87 9.74
N VAL A 32 9.43 -20.59 10.40
CA VAL A 32 9.72 -21.42 11.57
C VAL A 32 9.52 -22.91 11.28
N GLY A 33 8.50 -23.27 10.49
CA GLY A 33 8.24 -24.68 10.17
C GLY A 33 7.03 -24.87 9.25
N ASP A 34 6.96 -26.04 8.65
CA ASP A 34 6.06 -26.42 7.54
C ASP A 34 4.64 -26.80 7.99
N GLY A 35 4.36 -26.67 9.28
CA GLY A 35 3.18 -27.27 9.89
C GLY A 35 3.12 -28.80 9.71
N ASN A 36 1.90 -29.34 9.76
CA ASN A 36 1.60 -30.75 9.64
C ASN A 36 0.78 -31.01 8.38
N TYR A 37 0.78 -32.27 7.92
CA TYR A 37 -0.10 -32.71 6.83
C TYR A 37 -1.58 -32.43 7.11
N SER A 38 -2.03 -32.35 8.36
CA SER A 38 -3.38 -31.90 8.70
C SER A 38 -3.44 -31.39 10.14
N PHE A 39 -4.56 -30.75 10.50
CA PHE A 39 -4.85 -30.31 11.86
C PHE A 39 -3.91 -29.21 12.37
N ASN A 40 -3.74 -28.13 11.62
CA ASN A 40 -2.85 -27.01 11.97
C ASN A 40 -3.59 -25.85 12.64
N VAL A 41 -4.69 -25.39 12.04
CA VAL A 41 -5.42 -24.19 12.46
C VAL A 41 -6.88 -24.55 12.68
N ASP A 42 -7.30 -24.45 13.94
CA ASP A 42 -8.70 -24.51 14.35
C ASP A 42 -9.22 -23.13 14.73
N HIS A 43 -8.37 -22.36 15.40
CA HIS A 43 -8.63 -20.99 15.81
C HIS A 43 -7.47 -20.08 15.47
N LEU A 44 -7.77 -18.81 15.18
CA LEU A 44 -6.78 -17.73 15.09
C LEU A 44 -7.17 -16.66 16.11
N TYR A 45 -6.22 -16.30 16.97
CA TYR A 45 -6.39 -15.32 18.04
C TYR A 45 -5.66 -14.05 17.64
N GLY A 46 -6.42 -12.99 17.44
CA GLY A 46 -5.89 -11.65 17.22
C GLY A 46 -5.01 -11.23 18.39
N GLN A 47 -3.84 -10.68 18.12
CA GLN A 47 -2.88 -10.33 19.16
C GLN A 47 -3.21 -8.96 19.79
N PRO A 48 -3.02 -8.81 21.12
CA PRO A 48 -3.19 -7.53 21.81
C PRO A 48 -2.34 -6.42 21.19
N GLU A 49 -2.85 -5.19 21.20
CA GLU A 49 -2.15 -4.00 20.69
C GLU A 49 -1.82 -4.07 19.18
N THR A 50 -2.51 -4.92 18.42
CA THR A 50 -2.40 -5.00 16.95
C THR A 50 -3.70 -4.56 16.29
N ILE A 51 -3.66 -4.37 14.97
CA ILE A 51 -4.85 -4.05 14.17
C ILE A 51 -5.96 -5.11 14.24
N LEU A 52 -5.65 -6.32 14.74
CA LEU A 52 -6.59 -7.42 14.92
C LEU A 52 -6.85 -7.77 16.39
N ASP A 53 -6.52 -6.87 17.33
CA ASP A 53 -6.85 -7.07 18.75
C ASP A 53 -8.36 -7.35 18.92
N GLY A 54 -8.67 -8.39 19.71
CA GLY A 54 -10.04 -8.83 20.00
C GLY A 54 -10.69 -9.76 18.97
N PHE A 55 -10.04 -10.06 17.84
CA PHE A 55 -10.56 -11.05 16.88
C PHE A 55 -10.30 -12.50 17.37
N HIS A 56 -11.31 -13.37 17.22
CA HIS A 56 -11.30 -14.78 17.59
C HIS A 56 -11.91 -15.64 16.47
N LEU A 57 -11.09 -15.96 15.47
CA LEU A 57 -11.57 -16.56 14.24
C LEU A 57 -11.62 -18.08 14.32
N ARG A 58 -12.56 -18.67 13.58
CA ARG A 58 -12.72 -20.11 13.36
C ARG A 58 -12.22 -20.50 11.97
N TYR A 59 -11.60 -21.67 11.85
CA TYR A 59 -11.06 -22.19 10.59
C TYR A 59 -11.58 -23.60 10.25
N MET A 60 -11.41 -24.00 8.98
CA MET A 60 -11.76 -25.35 8.49
C MET A 60 -10.75 -26.42 8.92
N TYR A 61 -10.63 -26.64 10.24
CA TYR A 61 -9.68 -27.57 10.86
C TYR A 61 -9.76 -28.99 10.30
N GLY A 62 -8.62 -29.53 9.89
CA GLY A 62 -8.48 -30.89 9.35
C GLY A 62 -9.10 -31.12 7.96
N LEU A 63 -9.62 -30.07 7.31
CA LEU A 63 -10.14 -30.11 5.93
C LEU A 63 -9.22 -29.30 5.02
N GLU A 64 -9.24 -29.52 3.70
CA GLU A 64 -8.51 -28.62 2.79
C GLU A 64 -9.09 -27.21 2.95
N PRO A 65 -8.30 -26.15 3.23
CA PRO A 65 -6.83 -26.01 3.10
C PRO A 65 -6.07 -25.94 4.45
N ASP A 66 -6.30 -26.83 5.41
CA ASP A 66 -5.56 -26.92 6.69
C ASP A 66 -4.36 -27.89 6.61
N TYR A 67 -3.71 -27.94 5.46
CA TYR A 67 -2.58 -28.84 5.14
C TYR A 67 -1.30 -28.02 5.02
N TYR A 68 -0.26 -28.37 5.77
CA TYR A 68 1.05 -27.71 5.74
C TYR A 68 0.96 -26.18 5.92
N VAL A 69 0.13 -25.73 6.87
CA VAL A 69 0.03 -24.31 7.17
C VAL A 69 1.34 -23.90 7.85
N ASP A 70 2.14 -23.05 7.19
CA ASP A 70 3.43 -22.58 7.70
C ASP A 70 3.31 -21.88 9.05
N GLU A 71 4.29 -22.15 9.91
CA GLU A 71 4.53 -21.45 11.16
C GLU A 71 5.52 -20.31 10.91
N ILE A 72 5.18 -19.10 11.35
CA ILE A 72 6.05 -17.93 11.25
C ILE A 72 6.27 -17.29 12.63
N ALA A 73 7.36 -16.54 12.75
CA ALA A 73 7.60 -15.62 13.86
C ALA A 73 7.92 -14.21 13.33
N ALA A 74 7.73 -13.21 14.18
CA ALA A 74 8.13 -11.85 13.87
C ALA A 74 9.65 -11.77 13.68
N ASP A 75 10.07 -11.00 12.69
CA ASP A 75 11.40 -10.41 12.64
C ASP A 75 11.26 -8.94 13.04
N GLU A 76 11.20 -8.04 12.06
CA GLU A 76 10.87 -6.64 12.28
C GLU A 76 9.34 -6.40 12.33
N GLY A 77 8.55 -7.28 11.68
CA GLY A 77 7.09 -7.24 11.63
C GLY A 77 6.37 -7.51 12.94
N THR A 78 5.05 -7.28 12.96
CA THR A 78 4.20 -7.56 14.12
C THR A 78 3.30 -8.77 13.84
N ILE A 79 3.32 -9.78 14.73
CA ILE A 79 2.41 -10.93 14.61
C ILE A 79 0.97 -10.48 14.86
N LEU A 80 0.10 -10.74 13.89
CA LEU A 80 -1.33 -10.43 13.95
C LEU A 80 -2.16 -11.57 14.54
N PHE A 81 -1.83 -12.81 14.16
CA PHE A 81 -2.56 -14.00 14.59
C PHE A 81 -1.62 -15.08 15.11
N LEU A 82 -1.97 -15.63 16.28
CA LEU A 82 -1.48 -16.93 16.76
C LEU A 82 -2.60 -17.98 16.63
N CYS A 83 -2.26 -19.22 16.28
CA CYS A 83 -3.24 -20.31 16.35
C CYS A 83 -3.38 -20.90 17.76
N GLN A 84 -4.27 -21.89 17.93
CA GLN A 84 -4.52 -22.61 19.19
C GLN A 84 -3.29 -23.30 19.80
N GLN A 85 -2.22 -23.47 19.04
CA GLN A 85 -0.94 -24.03 19.51
C GLN A 85 0.12 -22.94 19.76
N ASN A 86 -0.28 -21.66 19.79
CA ASN A 86 0.60 -20.51 19.99
C ASN A 86 1.67 -20.36 18.90
N LYS A 87 1.30 -20.66 17.64
CA LYS A 87 2.15 -20.51 16.45
C LYS A 87 1.71 -19.31 15.63
N GLY A 88 2.64 -18.50 15.12
CA GLY A 88 2.33 -17.35 14.26
C GLY A 88 1.77 -17.78 12.92
N ARG A 89 0.70 -17.09 12.50
CA ARG A 89 -0.06 -17.38 11.28
C ARG A 89 -0.33 -16.16 10.41
N ALA A 90 -0.14 -14.96 10.94
CA ALA A 90 -0.13 -13.75 10.13
C ALA A 90 0.79 -12.70 10.75
N VAL A 91 1.38 -11.88 9.90
CA VAL A 91 2.27 -10.76 10.25
C VAL A 91 1.87 -9.54 9.41
N ASN A 92 2.00 -8.34 9.96
CA ASN A 92 2.06 -7.11 9.18
C ASN A 92 3.43 -6.44 9.33
N TRP A 93 3.84 -5.73 8.27
CA TRP A 93 5.08 -4.96 8.27
C TRP A 93 4.92 -3.67 7.47
N ASP A 94 5.27 -2.55 8.11
CA ASP A 94 5.37 -1.24 7.50
C ASP A 94 6.86 -1.02 7.31
N GLY A 95 7.35 -1.18 6.08
CA GLY A 95 8.76 -1.38 5.77
C GLY A 95 9.72 -0.46 6.54
N ALA A 96 10.99 -0.83 6.66
CA ALA A 96 11.97 -0.03 7.41
C ALA A 96 12.06 1.45 6.96
N GLY A 97 11.71 1.75 5.70
CA GLY A 97 11.63 3.10 5.14
C GLY A 97 10.23 3.74 5.16
N HIS A 98 9.21 3.05 5.67
CA HIS A 98 7.79 3.40 5.62
C HIS A 98 7.27 3.67 4.20
N ASP A 99 7.87 3.00 3.22
CA ASP A 99 7.64 3.16 1.79
C ASP A 99 6.65 2.12 1.23
N TYR A 100 6.44 1.02 1.94
CA TYR A 100 5.47 -0.01 1.60
C TYR A 100 4.83 -0.63 2.84
N ARG A 101 3.67 -1.26 2.64
CA ARG A 101 2.99 -2.05 3.68
C ARG A 101 2.70 -3.47 3.21
N ALA A 102 2.94 -4.44 4.07
CA ALA A 102 2.74 -5.84 3.75
C ALA A 102 1.94 -6.56 4.84
N ILE A 103 1.06 -7.47 4.44
CA ILE A 103 0.48 -8.49 5.30
C ILE A 103 0.78 -9.85 4.67
N HIS A 104 1.34 -10.76 5.46
CA HIS A 104 1.45 -12.16 5.08
C HIS A 104 0.65 -13.03 6.04
N SER A 105 -0.26 -13.84 5.53
CA SER A 105 -0.92 -14.91 6.26
C SER A 105 -0.46 -16.26 5.73
N THR A 106 -0.19 -17.20 6.63
CA THR A 106 0.14 -18.58 6.25
C THR A 106 -1.10 -19.43 6.05
N PHE A 107 -2.29 -18.94 6.42
CA PHE A 107 -3.55 -19.63 6.18
C PHE A 107 -4.29 -18.98 4.99
N VAL A 108 -5.03 -19.79 4.23
CA VAL A 108 -5.92 -19.30 3.17
C VAL A 108 -7.13 -18.61 3.80
N PHE A 109 -7.33 -17.33 3.52
CA PHE A 109 -8.41 -16.52 4.09
C PHE A 109 -9.82 -17.06 3.79
N GLY A 110 -10.02 -17.58 2.58
CA GLY A 110 -11.31 -18.11 2.15
C GLY A 110 -11.84 -19.27 3.00
N ALA A 111 -10.97 -19.97 3.74
CA ALA A 111 -11.34 -21.06 4.63
C ALA A 111 -11.67 -20.62 6.07
N MET A 112 -11.66 -19.31 6.33
CA MET A 112 -12.20 -18.77 7.56
C MET A 112 -13.73 -18.91 7.61
N ILE A 113 -14.23 -19.40 8.74
CA ILE A 113 -15.66 -19.56 9.01
C ILE A 113 -16.18 -18.25 9.59
N ASP A 114 -17.16 -17.62 8.93
CA ASP A 114 -17.80 -16.42 9.47
C ASP A 114 -18.60 -16.75 10.73
N GLN A 115 -18.41 -15.93 11.75
CA GLN A 115 -19.17 -15.98 13.00
C GLN A 115 -19.98 -14.67 13.13
N MET A 116 -20.19 -14.20 14.36
CA MET A 116 -20.75 -12.87 14.60
C MET A 116 -19.63 -11.82 14.57
N PRO A 117 -19.90 -10.57 14.17
CA PRO A 117 -18.93 -9.49 14.25
C PRO A 117 -18.30 -9.36 15.65
N PRO A 118 -16.97 -9.11 15.75
CA PRO A 118 -16.07 -8.78 14.65
C PRO A 118 -15.54 -10.00 13.86
N ASP A 119 -15.84 -11.23 14.26
CA ASP A 119 -15.19 -12.46 13.75
C ASP A 119 -15.71 -12.93 12.38
N THR A 120 -15.63 -12.06 11.37
CA THR A 120 -16.06 -12.33 10.00
C THR A 120 -15.00 -11.94 8.97
N LYS A 121 -15.04 -12.56 7.78
CA LYS A 121 -14.17 -12.24 6.64
C LYS A 121 -14.30 -10.78 6.26
N GLN A 122 -15.51 -10.23 6.28
CA GLN A 122 -15.72 -8.84 5.93
C GLN A 122 -14.94 -7.90 6.86
N GLU A 123 -15.03 -8.11 8.18
CA GLU A 123 -14.38 -7.25 9.17
C GLU A 123 -12.85 -7.40 9.13
N VAL A 124 -12.32 -8.64 9.03
CA VAL A 124 -10.87 -8.85 8.90
C VAL A 124 -10.33 -8.22 7.62
N MET A 125 -11.04 -8.37 6.49
CA MET A 125 -10.60 -7.75 5.23
C MET A 125 -10.69 -6.22 5.30
N ALA A 126 -11.69 -5.67 5.98
CA ALA A 126 -11.78 -4.22 6.19
C ALA A 126 -10.55 -3.70 6.95
N VAL A 127 -10.15 -4.38 8.04
CA VAL A 127 -8.94 -4.07 8.80
C VAL A 127 -7.67 -4.19 7.93
N TYR A 128 -7.55 -5.25 7.12
CA TYR A 128 -6.41 -5.44 6.22
C TYR A 128 -6.32 -4.32 5.19
N LEU A 129 -7.44 -3.93 4.57
CA LEU A 129 -7.45 -2.87 3.57
C LEU A 129 -7.19 -1.49 4.18
N ASP A 130 -7.67 -1.23 5.40
CA ASP A 130 -7.38 -0.01 6.14
C ASP A 130 -5.88 0.12 6.43
N TYR A 131 -5.25 -0.96 6.90
CA TYR A 131 -3.80 -1.00 7.10
C TYR A 131 -3.03 -0.85 5.79
N LEU A 132 -3.38 -1.63 4.77
CA LEU A 132 -2.60 -1.72 3.54
C LEU A 132 -2.68 -0.44 2.73
N LEU A 133 -3.84 0.17 2.60
CA LEU A 133 -4.02 1.27 1.67
C LEU A 133 -3.70 2.62 2.34
N PRO A 134 -3.21 3.63 1.59
CA PRO A 134 -2.78 4.91 2.18
C PRO A 134 -3.95 5.75 2.69
N GLU A 135 -3.79 6.44 3.82
CA GLU A 135 -4.89 7.21 4.45
C GLU A 135 -5.46 8.31 3.52
N VAL A 136 -4.61 8.89 2.68
CA VAL A 136 -4.96 9.87 1.67
C VAL A 136 -4.51 9.37 0.31
N VAL A 137 -5.36 9.49 -0.70
CA VAL A 137 -5.06 9.09 -2.08
C VAL A 137 -5.03 10.31 -2.99
N ILE A 138 -4.05 10.35 -3.91
CA ILE A 138 -3.95 11.32 -5.01
C ILE A 138 -4.28 10.66 -6.35
N ASP A 139 -5.05 11.35 -7.19
CA ASP A 139 -5.35 10.95 -8.56
C ASP A 139 -5.14 12.14 -9.51
N LEU A 140 -4.45 11.91 -10.63
CA LEU A 140 -4.14 12.91 -11.65
C LEU A 140 -4.82 12.57 -12.97
N ALA A 141 -5.68 13.47 -13.43
CA ALA A 141 -6.29 13.37 -14.75
C ALA A 141 -5.76 14.49 -15.67
N PRO A 142 -4.77 14.20 -16.54
CA PRO A 142 -4.33 15.16 -17.55
C PRO A 142 -5.44 15.45 -18.55
N GLN A 143 -5.63 16.74 -18.90
CA GLN A 143 -6.60 17.13 -19.92
C GLN A 143 -6.11 16.79 -21.34
N ALA A 144 -4.80 16.75 -21.54
CA ALA A 144 -4.14 16.29 -22.74
C ALA A 144 -2.76 15.72 -22.37
N THR A 145 -2.33 14.70 -23.12
CA THR A 145 -1.00 14.08 -22.97
C THR A 145 -0.06 14.46 -24.12
N THR A 146 -0.46 15.37 -25.00
CA THR A 146 0.40 15.96 -26.04
C THR A 146 0.28 17.48 -25.95
N VAL A 147 1.39 18.16 -25.75
CA VAL A 147 1.44 19.61 -25.53
C VAL A 147 2.48 20.25 -26.45
N PRO A 148 2.12 21.22 -27.31
CA PRO A 148 3.11 21.92 -28.12
C PRO A 148 4.09 22.74 -27.27
N GLN A 149 5.31 22.95 -27.76
CA GLN A 149 6.21 23.97 -27.22
C GLN A 149 5.51 25.33 -27.15
N GLY A 150 5.62 26.02 -26.01
CA GLY A 150 4.91 27.29 -25.79
C GLY A 150 3.43 27.14 -25.42
N GLY A 151 2.91 25.92 -25.40
CA GLY A 151 1.54 25.59 -24.99
C GLY A 151 1.34 25.55 -23.47
N THR A 152 0.27 24.90 -23.04
CA THR A 152 -0.08 24.76 -21.62
C THR A 152 -0.40 23.30 -21.31
N LEU A 153 0.25 22.76 -20.29
CA LEU A 153 -0.14 21.49 -19.67
C LEU A 153 -1.20 21.78 -18.62
N SER A 154 -2.35 21.09 -18.68
CA SER A 154 -3.42 21.21 -17.69
C SER A 154 -3.84 19.84 -17.19
N TYR A 155 -4.15 19.73 -15.90
CA TYR A 155 -4.61 18.50 -15.28
C TYR A 155 -5.50 18.80 -14.08
N VAL A 156 -6.27 17.79 -13.68
CA VAL A 156 -7.05 17.78 -12.45
C VAL A 156 -6.30 16.93 -11.42
N ALA A 157 -6.09 17.47 -10.22
CA ALA A 157 -5.63 16.70 -9.07
C ALA A 157 -6.81 16.46 -8.12
N GLY A 158 -7.14 15.20 -7.87
CA GLY A 158 -8.11 14.75 -6.88
C GLY A 158 -7.41 14.21 -5.64
N LEU A 159 -7.75 14.73 -4.47
CA LEU A 159 -7.18 14.30 -3.20
C LEU A 159 -8.29 13.80 -2.29
N THR A 160 -8.24 12.52 -1.91
CA THR A 160 -9.30 11.85 -1.13
C THR A 160 -8.77 11.40 0.22
N ASN A 161 -9.39 11.87 1.31
CA ASN A 161 -9.19 11.32 2.64
C ASN A 161 -10.09 10.09 2.82
N ARG A 162 -9.50 8.94 3.16
CA ARG A 162 -10.22 7.67 3.33
C ARG A 162 -10.48 7.33 4.79
N THR A 163 -10.02 8.17 5.70
CA THR A 163 -10.21 8.02 7.15
C THR A 163 -11.46 8.75 7.63
N ASP A 164 -11.89 8.43 8.85
CA ASP A 164 -12.96 9.10 9.59
C ASP A 164 -12.45 10.31 10.41
N GLU A 165 -11.16 10.63 10.29
CA GLU A 165 -10.50 11.75 10.96
C GLU A 165 -10.13 12.87 9.97
N VAL A 166 -9.89 14.08 10.49
CA VAL A 166 -9.38 15.19 9.66
C VAL A 166 -7.91 14.93 9.33
N GLN A 167 -7.56 14.99 8.04
CA GLN A 167 -6.19 14.82 7.57
C GLN A 167 -5.58 16.16 7.14
N MET A 168 -4.34 16.42 7.57
CA MET A 168 -3.56 17.57 7.16
C MET A 168 -2.29 17.11 6.44
N VAL A 169 -2.25 17.31 5.13
CA VAL A 169 -1.18 16.82 4.25
C VAL A 169 -0.62 17.94 3.38
N TRP A 170 0.53 17.69 2.74
CA TRP A 170 1.15 18.59 1.78
C TRP A 170 1.27 17.90 0.43
N GLY A 171 0.75 18.54 -0.61
CA GLY A 171 0.99 18.14 -2.00
C GLY A 171 2.17 18.90 -2.60
N ARG A 172 3.03 18.23 -3.35
CA ARG A 172 4.07 18.85 -4.19
C ARG A 172 4.09 18.17 -5.56
N ALA A 173 4.59 18.88 -6.57
CA ALA A 173 4.70 18.30 -7.92
C ALA A 173 6.09 18.49 -8.53
N ASN A 174 6.54 17.45 -9.24
CA ASN A 174 7.81 17.38 -9.92
C ASN A 174 7.60 17.03 -11.40
N VAL A 175 8.54 17.46 -12.25
CA VAL A 175 8.63 17.05 -13.65
C VAL A 175 9.96 16.37 -13.90
N TYR A 176 9.94 15.27 -14.63
CA TYR A 176 11.14 14.58 -15.12
C TYR A 176 11.23 14.73 -16.63
N LEU A 177 12.44 15.05 -17.09
CA LEU A 177 12.76 15.27 -18.50
C LEU A 177 12.75 13.94 -19.28
N PRO A 178 12.75 13.96 -20.63
CA PRO A 178 12.76 12.73 -21.44
C PRO A 178 13.94 11.79 -21.22
N ASN A 179 15.02 12.28 -20.61
CA ASN A 179 16.17 11.45 -20.21
C ASN A 179 16.06 10.90 -18.78
N GLY A 180 14.92 11.07 -18.11
CA GLY A 180 14.66 10.67 -16.73
C GLY A 180 15.23 11.62 -15.66
N ASN A 181 16.02 12.63 -16.03
CA ASN A 181 16.58 13.56 -15.05
C ASN A 181 15.48 14.50 -14.51
N PRO A 182 15.54 14.87 -13.22
CA PRO A 182 14.61 15.85 -12.67
C PRO A 182 14.78 17.20 -13.37
N PHE A 183 13.66 17.87 -13.65
CA PHE A 183 13.67 19.24 -14.16
C PHE A 183 14.33 20.17 -13.12
N PRO A 184 15.31 21.02 -13.51
CA PRO A 184 16.00 21.91 -12.58
C PRO A 184 15.10 22.90 -11.82
N GLY A 185 13.91 23.19 -12.33
CA GLY A 185 12.92 24.03 -11.65
C GLY A 185 11.99 23.28 -10.70
N ASN A 186 12.23 22.00 -10.43
CA ASN A 186 11.46 21.27 -9.44
C ASN A 186 11.67 21.83 -8.01
N PRO A 187 10.62 21.78 -7.16
CA PRO A 187 9.27 21.35 -7.50
C PRO A 187 8.51 22.42 -8.30
N VAL A 188 7.78 22.00 -9.34
CA VAL A 188 6.96 22.91 -10.18
C VAL A 188 5.70 23.37 -9.44
N VAL A 189 5.27 22.62 -8.43
CA VAL A 189 4.31 23.07 -7.41
C VAL A 189 4.98 22.88 -6.05
N PRO A 190 5.23 23.95 -5.28
CA PRO A 190 5.87 23.83 -3.98
C PRO A 190 4.98 23.06 -3.00
N PRO A 191 5.55 22.47 -1.93
CA PRO A 191 4.76 21.82 -0.87
C PRO A 191 3.66 22.74 -0.35
N THR A 192 2.41 22.37 -0.65
CA THR A 192 1.22 23.18 -0.37
C THR A 192 0.33 22.42 0.60
N PRO A 193 0.01 22.99 1.78
CA PRO A 193 -0.84 22.31 2.75
C PRO A 193 -2.28 22.20 2.26
N VAL A 194 -2.90 21.06 2.51
CA VAL A 194 -4.30 20.76 2.23
C VAL A 194 -4.91 20.11 3.48
N THR A 195 -6.05 20.63 3.91
CA THR A 195 -6.84 20.03 4.99
C THR A 195 -8.03 19.31 4.37
N LEU A 196 -8.18 18.02 4.67
CA LEU A 196 -9.25 17.17 4.19
C LEU A 196 -10.13 16.77 5.38
N ASN A 197 -11.43 17.03 5.28
CA ASN A 197 -12.40 16.50 6.23
C ASN A 197 -12.50 14.97 6.10
N PRO A 198 -13.04 14.27 7.12
CA PRO A 198 -13.33 12.83 7.04
C PRO A 198 -14.06 12.44 5.75
N GLY A 199 -13.55 11.42 5.05
CA GLY A 199 -14.14 10.91 3.80
C GLY A 199 -14.19 11.89 2.61
N ALA A 200 -13.60 13.08 2.72
CA ALA A 200 -13.77 14.13 1.73
C ALA A 200 -12.80 13.97 0.54
N THR A 201 -13.29 14.32 -0.65
CA THR A 201 -12.47 14.54 -1.85
C THR A 201 -12.39 16.02 -2.16
N VAL A 202 -11.18 16.56 -2.30
CA VAL A 202 -10.91 17.89 -2.81
C VAL A 202 -10.31 17.79 -4.21
N THR A 203 -10.75 18.65 -5.12
CA THR A 203 -10.27 18.64 -6.50
C THR A 203 -9.75 20.02 -6.88
N VAL A 204 -8.58 20.06 -7.51
CA VAL A 204 -7.93 21.31 -7.95
C VAL A 204 -7.53 21.19 -9.42
N ASN A 205 -7.84 22.21 -10.20
CA ASN A 205 -7.35 22.34 -11.57
C ASN A 205 -5.99 23.04 -11.55
N TYR A 206 -4.98 22.41 -12.13
CA TYR A 206 -3.66 22.98 -12.31
C TYR A 206 -3.36 23.21 -13.79
N SER A 207 -2.56 24.24 -14.06
CA SER A 207 -2.08 24.55 -15.40
C SER A 207 -0.66 25.10 -15.34
N HIS A 208 0.21 24.62 -16.22
CA HIS A 208 1.61 25.03 -16.32
C HIS A 208 1.92 25.48 -17.75
N PRO A 209 2.50 26.67 -17.94
CA PRO A 209 3.00 27.06 -19.26
C PRO A 209 4.22 26.21 -19.63
N VAL A 210 4.21 25.64 -20.83
CA VAL A 210 5.36 24.90 -21.38
C VAL A 210 6.31 25.89 -22.05
N PRO A 211 7.60 25.94 -21.68
CA PRO A 211 8.56 26.83 -22.33
C PRO A 211 8.66 26.58 -23.84
N ALA A 212 8.78 27.64 -24.63
CA ALA A 212 8.93 27.54 -26.10
C ALA A 212 10.21 26.78 -26.54
N GLY A 213 11.22 26.71 -25.66
CA GLY A 213 12.45 25.96 -25.89
C GLY A 213 12.53 24.63 -25.13
N ALA A 214 11.41 24.12 -24.60
CA ALA A 214 11.40 22.85 -23.89
C ALA A 214 11.84 21.71 -24.82
N PRO A 215 12.78 20.83 -24.43
CA PRO A 215 13.16 19.68 -25.25
C PRO A 215 11.96 18.86 -25.71
N LEU A 216 11.97 18.37 -26.94
CA LEU A 216 10.91 17.49 -27.44
C LEU A 216 11.04 16.09 -26.82
N GLY A 217 9.91 15.39 -26.69
CA GLY A 217 9.84 14.03 -26.18
C GLY A 217 8.88 13.86 -25.01
N VAL A 218 8.91 12.66 -24.41
CA VAL A 218 8.00 12.27 -23.33
C VAL A 218 8.57 12.70 -21.99
N TYR A 219 7.76 13.39 -21.19
CA TYR A 219 8.06 13.83 -19.83
C TYR A 219 7.18 13.06 -18.86
N THR A 220 7.63 12.93 -17.61
CA THR A 220 6.81 12.42 -16.51
C THR A 220 6.44 13.55 -15.58
N TYR A 221 5.15 13.72 -15.30
CA TYR A 221 4.63 14.58 -14.25
C TYR A 221 4.30 13.72 -13.03
N GLU A 222 4.77 14.10 -11.85
CA GLU A 222 4.57 13.36 -10.60
C GLU A 222 4.04 14.31 -9.53
N VAL A 223 3.00 13.90 -8.81
CA VAL A 223 2.50 14.58 -7.61
C VAL A 223 2.67 13.64 -6.43
N GLN A 224 3.28 14.17 -5.38
CA GLN A 224 3.51 13.45 -4.12
C GLN A 224 2.73 14.13 -3.01
N VAL A 225 2.10 13.33 -2.15
CA VAL A 225 1.31 13.79 -1.02
C VAL A 225 1.84 13.13 0.25
N GLY A 226 1.99 13.94 1.30
CA GLY A 226 2.60 13.44 2.52
C GLY A 226 2.67 14.46 3.65
N VAL A 227 3.37 14.10 4.72
CA VAL A 227 3.71 14.98 5.84
C VAL A 227 5.22 15.24 5.83
N PRO A 228 5.67 16.43 5.40
CA PRO A 228 7.09 16.77 5.40
C PRO A 228 7.73 16.66 6.79
N PRO A 229 9.03 16.30 6.89
CA PRO A 229 9.97 16.19 5.78
C PRO A 229 10.09 14.81 5.12
N ALA A 230 9.50 13.75 5.67
CA ALA A 230 9.84 12.37 5.27
C ALA A 230 8.66 11.42 5.00
N ASN A 231 7.43 11.75 5.41
CA ASN A 231 6.32 10.80 5.26
C ASN A 231 5.66 10.97 3.89
N LEU A 232 5.98 10.13 2.90
CA LEU A 232 5.19 10.00 1.67
C LEU A 232 3.99 9.11 1.97
N ILE A 233 2.78 9.64 1.75
CA ILE A 233 1.54 8.88 1.96
C ILE A 233 1.10 8.24 0.64
N ASP A 234 1.11 9.00 -0.44
CA ASP A 234 0.72 8.53 -1.77
C ASP A 234 1.35 9.40 -2.87
N ASP A 235 1.47 8.85 -4.07
CA ASP A 235 1.90 9.56 -5.26
C ASP A 235 1.15 9.07 -6.50
N ASP A 236 0.99 9.96 -7.47
CA ASP A 236 0.48 9.60 -8.78
C ASP A 236 1.26 10.35 -9.87
N ARG A 237 1.31 9.75 -11.05
CA ARG A 237 2.10 10.24 -12.18
C ARG A 237 1.45 9.94 -13.50
N PHE A 238 1.67 10.83 -14.46
CA PHE A 238 1.31 10.61 -15.84
C PHE A 238 2.41 11.07 -16.78
N GLU A 239 2.43 10.49 -17.98
CA GLU A 239 3.32 10.89 -19.05
C GLU A 239 2.63 11.90 -19.98
N PHE A 240 3.40 12.88 -20.46
CA PHE A 240 2.96 13.78 -21.52
C PHE A 240 4.10 14.05 -22.50
N GLU A 241 3.78 14.20 -23.78
CA GLU A 241 4.74 14.47 -24.84
C GLU A 241 4.75 15.95 -25.20
N ILE A 242 5.95 16.53 -25.26
CA ILE A 242 6.16 17.84 -25.85
C ILE A 242 6.52 17.68 -27.32
N VAL A 243 5.71 18.30 -28.18
CA VAL A 243 5.88 18.32 -29.64
C VAL A 243 6.25 19.72 -30.13
N ALA A 244 6.79 19.79 -31.34
CA ALA A 244 7.01 21.08 -32.01
C ALA A 244 5.67 21.82 -32.20
N PRO A 245 5.69 23.17 -32.33
CA PRO A 245 4.51 23.98 -32.58
C PRO A 245 3.71 23.57 -33.82
#